data_AF-A0A1Q7SVE6-F1
#
_entry.id   AF-A0A1Q7SVE6-F1
#
_cell.length_a   1.000
_cell.length_b   1.000
_cell.length_c   1.000
_cell.angle_alpha   90.00
_cell.angle_beta   90.00
_cell.angle_gamma   90.00
#
_symmetry.space_group_name_H-M   'P 1'
#
loop_
_entity.id
_entity.type
_entity.pdbx_description
1 polymer ?
#
loop_
_entity_poly.entity_id
_entity_poly.type
_entity_poly.pdbx_seq_one_letter_code
_entity_poly.pdbx_strand_id
1 'polypeptide(L)'
;MLIITYDEHGGFYDHVPPPQIVAPGDATTDPANDLYHFDFRQLGVRVAAVIISPLIPRGTIDHTVYDHTSVLATVESIFGLQTLTERDKHANTLNHLFSLAAPRRDAPTTLPAPAASGIRCPGDPGASAATRLLVTDAAPAKEPVPSSLQGFLHVAFLRDLQASPQEEQESRTTRYLQIKTRLEALQYMEEVRQKVEPPKAQ
;
A
#
# COMPACT_ATOMS: atom_id res chain seq x y z
N MET A 1 1.37 -16.09 -12.38
CA MET A 1 0.11 -15.70 -11.72
C MET A 1 0.18 -14.20 -11.48
N LEU A 2 -0.91 -13.48 -11.75
CA LEU A 2 -1.11 -12.09 -11.32
C LEU A 2 -2.36 -12.04 -10.45
N ILE A 3 -2.26 -11.38 -9.31
CA ILE A 3 -3.36 -11.15 -8.37
C ILE A 3 -3.64 -9.65 -8.37
N ILE A 4 -4.88 -9.27 -8.66
CA ILE A 4 -5.36 -7.90 -8.50
C ILE A 4 -6.35 -7.93 -7.35
N THR A 5 -6.12 -7.10 -6.34
CA THR A 5 -6.99 -6.91 -5.19
C THR A 5 -6.94 -5.44 -4.75
N TYR A 6 -7.80 -5.08 -3.81
CA TYR A 6 -7.84 -3.75 -3.20
C TYR A 6 -7.48 -3.90 -1.73
N ASP A 7 -6.93 -2.88 -1.11
CA ASP A 7 -6.64 -2.84 0.33
C ASP A 7 -7.91 -2.59 1.15
N GLU A 8 -8.85 -1.81 0.62
CA GLU A 8 -10.12 -1.51 1.28
C GLU A 8 -11.31 -1.37 0.30
N HIS A 9 -12.52 -1.38 0.87
CA HIS A 9 -13.78 -1.29 0.13
C HIS A 9 -14.22 0.16 -0.20
N GLY A 10 -13.48 1.17 0.25
CA GLY A 10 -13.75 2.59 -0.05
C GLY A 10 -15.08 3.15 0.47
N GLY A 11 -15.73 2.51 1.44
CA GLY A 11 -17.02 2.95 1.99
C GLY A 11 -18.25 2.62 1.12
N PHE A 12 -18.06 1.88 0.02
CA PHE A 12 -19.16 1.48 -0.85
C PHE A 12 -20.00 0.38 -0.22
N TYR A 13 -21.32 0.41 -0.46
CA TYR A 13 -22.22 -0.61 0.05
C TYR A 13 -21.92 -1.98 -0.57
N ASP A 14 -21.81 -3.00 0.28
CA ASP A 14 -21.85 -4.40 -0.10
C ASP A 14 -22.94 -5.12 0.71
N HIS A 15 -23.66 -6.04 0.06
CA HIS A 15 -24.81 -6.71 0.68
C HIS A 15 -24.44 -7.91 1.55
N VAL A 16 -23.20 -8.41 1.47
CA VAL A 16 -22.79 -9.60 2.22
C VAL A 16 -22.25 -9.17 3.58
N PRO A 17 -22.85 -9.63 4.69
CA PRO A 17 -22.31 -9.40 6.02
C PRO A 17 -20.89 -9.97 6.13
N PRO A 18 -19.93 -9.23 6.71
CA PRO A 18 -18.57 -9.73 6.87
C PRO A 18 -18.54 -11.01 7.72
N PRO A 19 -17.91 -12.10 7.24
CA PRO A 19 -17.87 -13.37 7.94
C PRO A 19 -16.92 -13.33 9.14
N GLN A 20 -17.13 -14.26 10.07
CA GLN A 20 -16.23 -14.52 11.20
C GLN A 20 -15.08 -15.44 10.75
N ILE A 21 -13.89 -15.22 11.29
CA ILE A 21 -12.65 -15.95 10.98
C ILE A 21 -11.78 -16.09 12.24
N VAL A 22 -10.71 -16.89 12.16
CA VAL A 22 -9.73 -17.06 13.25
C VAL A 22 -8.91 -15.78 13.41
N ALA A 23 -8.80 -15.25 14.63
CA ALA A 23 -7.93 -14.12 14.98
C ALA A 23 -6.46 -14.42 14.62
N PRO A 24 -5.60 -13.41 14.35
CA PRO A 24 -4.20 -13.66 14.01
C PRO A 24 -3.41 -14.35 15.15
N GLY A 25 -3.90 -14.24 16.40
CA GLY A 25 -3.31 -14.94 17.55
C GLY A 25 -2.07 -14.27 18.12
N ASP A 26 -1.71 -13.09 17.62
CA ASP A 26 -0.74 -12.20 18.22
C ASP A 26 -1.37 -11.38 19.36
N ALA A 27 -0.54 -10.96 20.31
CA ALA A 27 -0.98 -10.15 21.43
C ALA A 27 -0.94 -8.66 21.06
N THR A 28 -1.92 -7.90 21.53
CA THR A 28 -1.88 -6.44 21.46
C THR A 28 -0.65 -5.91 22.19
N THR A 29 0.27 -5.28 21.46
CA THR A 29 1.53 -4.77 22.02
C THR A 29 1.40 -3.40 22.68
N ASP A 30 0.32 -2.66 22.36
CA ASP A 30 0.04 -1.33 22.90
C ASP A 30 -1.41 -1.25 23.39
N PRO A 31 -1.65 -1.25 24.72
CA PRO A 31 -2.99 -1.14 25.29
C PRO A 31 -3.75 0.12 24.86
N ALA A 32 -3.06 1.19 24.44
CA ALA A 32 -3.72 2.39 23.94
C ALA A 32 -4.45 2.16 22.60
N ASN A 33 -4.10 1.09 21.87
CA ASN A 33 -4.75 0.70 20.62
C ASN A 33 -5.89 -0.32 20.81
N ASP A 34 -6.20 -0.72 22.06
CA ASP A 34 -7.29 -1.66 22.39
C ASP A 34 -8.53 -0.96 22.98
N LEU A 35 -8.87 0.24 22.47
CA LEU A 35 -9.97 1.05 23.02
C LEU A 35 -11.35 0.38 22.90
N TYR A 36 -11.51 -0.52 21.93
CA TYR A 36 -12.80 -1.13 21.59
C TYR A 36 -12.80 -2.66 21.70
N HIS A 37 -11.72 -3.28 22.21
CA HIS A 37 -11.61 -4.73 22.36
C HIS A 37 -11.92 -5.49 21.06
N PHE A 38 -11.47 -4.94 19.93
CA PHE A 38 -11.66 -5.57 18.64
C PHE A 38 -10.66 -6.72 18.51
N ASP A 39 -11.15 -7.94 18.69
CA ASP A 39 -10.36 -9.18 18.72
C ASP A 39 -9.97 -9.72 17.33
N PHE A 40 -10.21 -8.92 16.29
CA PHE A 40 -9.97 -9.23 14.89
C PHE A 40 -10.70 -10.46 14.37
N ARG A 41 -11.63 -11.10 15.07
CA ARG A 41 -12.32 -12.33 14.61
C ARG A 41 -13.32 -12.13 13.48
N GLN A 42 -13.43 -10.93 12.94
CA GLN A 42 -14.33 -10.58 11.87
C GLN A 42 -13.55 -9.95 10.71
N LEU A 43 -13.88 -10.35 9.48
CA LEU A 43 -13.34 -9.67 8.29
C LEU A 43 -13.97 -8.29 8.10
N GLY A 44 -13.34 -7.49 7.24
CA GLY A 44 -13.94 -6.26 6.72
C GLY A 44 -14.99 -6.53 5.64
N VAL A 45 -15.53 -5.44 5.11
CA VAL A 45 -16.38 -5.47 3.91
C VAL A 45 -15.60 -6.06 2.73
N ARG A 46 -16.29 -6.79 1.84
CA ARG A 46 -15.66 -7.42 0.68
C ARG A 46 -15.01 -6.41 -0.24
N VAL A 47 -13.89 -6.83 -0.83
CA VAL A 47 -13.21 -6.13 -1.92
C VAL A 47 -13.20 -7.01 -3.17
N ALA A 48 -13.04 -6.39 -4.34
CA ALA A 48 -12.91 -7.14 -5.58
C ALA A 48 -11.55 -7.85 -5.65
N ALA A 49 -11.54 -9.07 -6.19
CA ALA A 49 -10.33 -9.83 -6.47
C ALA A 49 -10.39 -10.43 -7.87
N VAL A 50 -9.29 -10.31 -8.63
CA VAL A 50 -9.13 -10.91 -9.96
C VAL A 50 -7.83 -11.70 -9.99
N ILE A 51 -7.94 -13.00 -10.25
CA ILE A 51 -6.79 -13.90 -10.35
C ILE A 51 -6.57 -14.26 -11.82
N ILE A 52 -5.37 -13.96 -12.32
CA ILE A 52 -5.03 -14.07 -13.73
C ILE A 52 -3.91 -15.09 -13.89
N SER A 53 -4.19 -16.16 -14.62
CA SER A 53 -3.21 -17.18 -14.98
C SER A 53 -3.67 -17.93 -16.23
N PRO A 54 -2.75 -18.34 -17.13
CA PRO A 54 -3.13 -19.22 -18.23
C PRO A 54 -3.48 -20.63 -17.76
N LEU A 55 -3.24 -20.98 -16.49
CA LEU A 55 -3.62 -22.28 -15.91
C LEU A 55 -5.01 -22.28 -15.26
N ILE A 56 -5.74 -21.16 -15.33
CA ILE A 56 -7.13 -21.05 -14.85
C ILE A 56 -8.08 -21.15 -16.06
N PRO A 57 -9.19 -21.93 -15.97
CA PRO A 57 -10.22 -21.96 -17.01
C PRO A 57 -10.78 -20.57 -17.34
N ARG A 58 -11.25 -20.38 -18.58
CA ARG A 58 -11.85 -19.09 -18.98
C ARG A 58 -13.15 -18.86 -18.22
N GLY A 59 -13.36 -17.65 -17.71
CA GLY A 59 -14.63 -17.24 -17.13
C GLY A 59 -14.96 -17.92 -15.79
N THR A 60 -13.93 -18.41 -15.09
CA THR A 60 -14.09 -18.96 -13.74
C THR A 60 -14.57 -17.87 -12.78
N ILE A 61 -15.66 -18.18 -12.08
CA ILE A 61 -16.12 -17.45 -10.90
C ILE A 61 -15.93 -18.41 -9.73
N ASP A 62 -15.12 -18.01 -8.76
CA ASP A 62 -14.89 -18.80 -7.56
C ASP A 62 -15.60 -18.17 -6.36
N HIS A 63 -16.23 -19.00 -5.54
CA HIS A 63 -17.05 -18.58 -4.40
C HIS A 63 -16.40 -18.88 -3.05
N THR A 64 -15.16 -19.37 -3.06
CA THR A 64 -14.35 -19.54 -1.84
C THR A 64 -14.22 -18.21 -1.12
N VAL A 65 -14.29 -18.24 0.22
CA VAL A 65 -14.06 -17.05 1.05
C VAL A 65 -12.55 -16.83 1.16
N TYR A 66 -12.11 -15.66 0.69
CA TYR A 66 -10.73 -15.22 0.79
C TYR A 66 -10.65 -13.96 1.66
N ASP A 67 -9.47 -13.74 2.22
CA ASP A 67 -9.05 -12.50 2.84
C ASP A 67 -7.65 -12.10 2.33
N HIS A 68 -7.10 -10.98 2.78
CA HIS A 68 -5.78 -10.52 2.33
C HIS A 68 -4.65 -11.52 2.63
N THR A 69 -4.78 -12.33 3.69
CA THR A 69 -3.79 -13.35 4.03
C THR A 69 -3.90 -14.60 3.15
N SER A 70 -4.94 -14.74 2.34
CA SER A 70 -5.00 -15.78 1.29
C SER A 70 -3.87 -15.64 0.26
N VAL A 71 -3.37 -14.42 0.04
CA VAL A 71 -2.17 -14.18 -0.77
C VAL A 71 -0.93 -14.75 -0.08
N LEU A 72 -0.77 -14.50 1.22
CA LEU A 72 0.34 -15.05 2.01
C LEU A 72 0.30 -16.57 2.05
N ALA A 73 -0.84 -17.16 2.40
CA ALA A 73 -1.04 -18.61 2.43
C ALA A 73 -0.73 -19.28 1.07
N THR A 74 -1.07 -18.60 -0.04
CA THR A 74 -0.73 -19.09 -1.38
C THR A 74 0.78 -19.04 -1.63
N VAL A 75 1.47 -17.95 -1.27
CA VAL A 75 2.92 -17.83 -1.40
C VAL A 75 3.63 -18.86 -0.53
N GLU A 76 3.21 -19.00 0.73
CA GLU A 76 3.71 -20.00 1.67
C GLU A 76 3.58 -21.41 1.10
N SER A 77 2.40 -21.74 0.56
CA SER A 77 2.16 -23.04 -0.05
C SER A 77 3.02 -23.30 -1.29
N ILE A 78 3.21 -22.31 -2.15
CA ILE A 78 4.01 -22.45 -3.39
C ILE A 78 5.50 -22.65 -3.07
N PHE A 79 6.02 -21.93 -2.07
CA PHE A 79 7.46 -21.91 -1.75
C PHE A 79 7.84 -22.77 -0.54
N GLY A 80 6.87 -23.42 0.12
CA GLY A 80 7.10 -24.23 1.31
C GLY A 80 7.57 -23.41 2.51
N LEU A 81 7.04 -22.19 2.68
CA LEU A 81 7.38 -21.30 3.80
C LEU A 81 6.51 -21.62 5.02
N GLN A 82 7.00 -21.22 6.19
CA GLN A 82 6.23 -21.28 7.43
C GLN A 82 5.22 -20.13 7.47
N THR A 83 4.06 -20.39 8.08
CA THR A 83 3.03 -19.40 8.35
C THR A 83 3.52 -18.36 9.36
N LEU A 84 3.07 -17.11 9.23
CA LEU A 84 3.44 -16.00 10.11
C LEU A 84 2.52 -15.87 11.33
N THR A 85 1.23 -16.19 11.18
CA THR A 85 0.19 -16.05 12.23
C THR A 85 -0.79 -17.23 12.23
N GLU A 86 -1.80 -17.20 13.11
CA GLU A 86 -2.92 -18.15 13.00
C GLU A 86 -3.90 -17.76 11.88
N ARG A 87 -3.84 -16.54 11.33
CA ARG A 87 -4.77 -16.08 10.29
C ARG A 87 -4.44 -16.64 8.90
N ASP A 88 -3.24 -16.36 8.41
CA ASP A 88 -2.70 -16.91 7.17
C ASP A 88 -2.67 -18.45 7.18
N LYS A 89 -2.34 -19.06 8.31
CA LYS A 89 -2.40 -20.52 8.50
C LYS A 89 -3.78 -21.13 8.20
N HIS A 90 -4.86 -20.40 8.47
CA HIS A 90 -6.23 -20.86 8.22
C HIS A 90 -6.85 -20.25 6.95
N ALA A 91 -6.12 -19.41 6.23
CA ALA A 91 -6.62 -18.76 5.02
C ALA A 91 -6.67 -19.74 3.84
N ASN A 92 -7.67 -19.59 2.97
CA ASN A 92 -7.78 -20.41 1.77
C ASN A 92 -6.70 -20.02 0.75
N THR A 93 -5.95 -21.01 0.26
CA THR A 93 -5.00 -20.79 -0.85
C THR A 93 -5.73 -20.66 -2.19
N LEU A 94 -5.06 -20.08 -3.19
CA LEU A 94 -5.58 -19.98 -4.56
C LEU A 94 -5.24 -21.21 -5.42
N ASN A 95 -4.59 -22.23 -4.85
CA ASN A 95 -3.96 -23.31 -5.62
C ASN A 95 -4.96 -24.14 -6.43
N HIS A 96 -6.18 -24.34 -5.93
CA HIS A 96 -7.22 -25.09 -6.64
C HIS A 96 -7.71 -24.39 -7.92
N LEU A 97 -7.45 -23.08 -8.07
CA LEU A 97 -7.83 -22.34 -9.27
C LEU A 97 -7.01 -22.79 -10.49
N PHE A 98 -5.77 -23.23 -10.29
CA PHE A 98 -4.86 -23.69 -11.36
C PHE A 98 -5.16 -25.12 -11.81
N SER A 99 -6.40 -25.36 -12.22
CA SER A 99 -6.94 -26.68 -12.54
C SER A 99 -6.60 -27.20 -13.95
N LEU A 100 -6.06 -26.36 -14.84
CA LEU A 100 -5.71 -26.78 -16.19
C LEU A 100 -4.35 -27.48 -16.23
N ALA A 101 -4.31 -28.65 -16.88
CA ALA A 101 -3.07 -29.39 -17.11
C ALA A 101 -2.09 -28.69 -18.06
N ALA A 102 -2.59 -27.78 -18.91
CA ALA A 102 -1.77 -27.01 -19.85
C ALA A 102 -2.23 -25.54 -19.91
N PRO A 103 -1.30 -24.58 -20.10
CA PRO A 103 -1.64 -23.17 -20.24
C PRO A 103 -2.56 -22.89 -21.44
N ARG A 104 -3.61 -22.09 -21.23
CA ARG A 104 -4.43 -21.51 -22.31
C ARG A 104 -3.55 -20.63 -23.21
N ARG A 105 -3.89 -20.58 -24.50
CA ARG A 105 -3.14 -19.85 -25.55
C ARG A 105 -3.89 -18.66 -26.13
N ASP A 106 -5.00 -18.27 -25.52
CA ASP A 106 -5.91 -17.19 -25.97
C ASP A 106 -5.55 -15.83 -25.36
N ALA A 107 -4.34 -15.66 -24.84
CA ALA A 107 -3.87 -14.38 -24.32
C ALA A 107 -3.74 -13.34 -25.47
N PRO A 108 -4.29 -12.12 -25.33
CA PRO A 108 -4.10 -11.08 -26.32
C PRO A 108 -2.62 -10.74 -26.48
N THR A 109 -2.10 -10.82 -27.70
CA THR A 109 -0.71 -10.45 -28.03
C THR A 109 -0.55 -8.97 -28.34
N THR A 110 -1.67 -8.27 -28.54
CA THR A 110 -1.73 -6.83 -28.76
C THR A 110 -2.82 -6.24 -27.86
N LEU A 111 -2.51 -5.12 -27.21
CA LEU A 111 -3.47 -4.36 -26.42
C LEU A 111 -3.91 -3.14 -27.23
N PRO A 112 -5.18 -2.72 -27.11
CA PRO A 112 -5.62 -1.46 -27.71
C PRO A 112 -4.82 -0.30 -27.11
N ALA A 113 -4.70 0.79 -27.86
CA ALA A 113 -4.17 2.03 -27.32
C ALA A 113 -4.98 2.44 -26.06
N PRO A 114 -4.34 2.98 -25.01
CA PRO A 114 -5.04 3.43 -23.83
C PRO A 114 -6.12 4.46 -24.21
N ALA A 115 -7.24 4.43 -23.51
CA ALA A 115 -8.30 5.40 -23.74
C ALA A 115 -7.76 6.83 -23.52
N ALA A 116 -8.10 7.74 -24.42
CA ALA A 116 -7.77 9.15 -24.23
C ALA A 116 -8.52 9.65 -22.99
N SER A 117 -7.79 10.07 -21.96
CA SER A 117 -8.39 10.58 -20.72
C SER A 117 -9.18 11.88 -20.92
N GLY A 118 -9.04 12.53 -22.08
CA GLY A 118 -9.63 13.84 -22.36
C GLY A 118 -8.97 14.99 -21.59
N ILE A 119 -8.08 14.69 -20.64
CA ILE A 119 -7.36 15.68 -19.84
C ILE A 119 -6.16 16.18 -20.65
N ARG A 120 -6.19 17.46 -21.03
CA ARG A 120 -5.04 18.15 -21.63
C ARG A 120 -4.38 18.99 -20.56
N CYS A 121 -3.21 18.57 -20.10
CA CYS A 121 -2.37 19.39 -19.23
C CYS A 121 -1.72 20.51 -20.08
N PRO A 122 -1.91 21.80 -19.74
CA PRO A 122 -1.24 22.89 -20.44
C PRO A 122 0.28 22.71 -20.37
N GLY A 123 0.94 22.70 -21.53
CA GLY A 123 2.40 22.55 -21.62
C GLY A 123 2.92 21.11 -21.72
N ASP A 124 2.07 20.10 -21.93
CA ASP A 124 2.53 18.73 -22.17
C ASP A 124 3.01 18.54 -23.62
N PRO A 125 4.31 18.35 -23.90
CA PRO A 125 4.81 18.18 -25.25
C PRO A 125 4.57 16.75 -25.74
N GLY A 126 3.31 16.30 -25.84
CA GLY A 126 2.88 15.09 -26.56
C GLY A 126 3.59 13.75 -26.26
N ALA A 127 4.53 13.71 -25.32
CA ALA A 127 5.39 12.58 -25.05
C ALA A 127 4.79 11.74 -23.93
N SER A 128 4.70 10.44 -24.18
CA SER A 128 4.19 9.43 -23.25
C SER A 128 4.78 9.61 -21.85
N ALA A 129 3.98 9.32 -20.81
CA ALA A 129 4.44 9.28 -19.42
C ALA A 129 5.69 8.42 -19.21
N ALA A 130 5.91 7.41 -20.07
CA ALA A 130 7.13 6.59 -20.08
C ALA A 130 8.40 7.39 -20.42
N THR A 131 8.30 8.44 -21.23
CA THR A 131 9.43 9.33 -21.58
C THR A 131 9.77 10.29 -20.44
N ARG A 132 8.79 10.69 -19.62
CA ARG A 132 9.03 11.58 -18.46
C ARG A 132 9.79 10.89 -17.33
N LEU A 133 9.65 9.57 -17.17
CA LEU A 133 10.33 8.83 -16.11
C LEU A 133 11.88 8.87 -16.24
N LEU A 134 12.39 9.18 -17.42
CA LEU A 134 13.83 9.26 -17.72
C LEU A 134 14.44 10.66 -17.52
N VAL A 135 13.65 11.68 -17.17
CA VAL A 135 14.08 13.09 -17.24
C VAL A 135 14.17 13.80 -15.88
N THR A 136 14.07 13.12 -14.74
CA THR A 136 14.25 13.80 -13.45
C THR A 136 15.68 13.67 -12.95
N ASP A 137 16.59 14.39 -13.60
CA ASP A 137 17.87 14.78 -13.01
C ASP A 137 17.82 16.28 -12.68
N ALA A 138 18.19 16.61 -11.44
CA ALA A 138 18.24 17.94 -10.81
C ALA A 138 16.94 18.78 -10.80
N ALA A 139 16.06 18.53 -9.82
CA ALA A 139 15.05 19.51 -9.42
C ALA A 139 15.74 20.82 -8.94
N PRO A 140 15.37 22.00 -9.44
CA PRO A 140 15.99 23.25 -9.01
C PRO A 140 15.66 23.54 -7.54
N ALA A 141 16.67 23.93 -6.76
CA ALA A 141 16.60 24.21 -5.32
C ALA A 141 15.56 25.27 -4.88
N LYS A 142 14.88 25.93 -5.82
CA LYS A 142 13.88 26.98 -5.58
C LYS A 142 12.44 26.55 -5.87
N GLU A 143 12.19 25.28 -6.22
CA GLU A 143 10.81 24.80 -6.41
C GLU A 143 10.01 24.90 -5.10
N PRO A 144 8.74 25.35 -5.15
CA PRO A 144 7.87 25.31 -3.99
C PRO A 144 7.60 23.87 -3.56
N VAL A 145 7.23 23.67 -2.29
CA VAL A 145 6.89 22.33 -1.77
C VAL A 145 5.73 21.74 -2.59
N PRO A 146 5.92 20.60 -3.29
CA PRO A 146 4.86 19.97 -4.07
C PRO A 146 3.77 19.42 -3.15
N SER A 147 2.52 19.40 -3.61
CA SER A 147 1.37 18.92 -2.83
C SER A 147 1.56 17.48 -2.32
N SER A 148 2.22 16.62 -3.11
CA SER A 148 2.56 15.25 -2.73
C SER A 148 3.52 15.15 -1.53
N LEU A 149 4.30 16.20 -1.24
CA LEU A 149 5.29 16.20 -0.15
C LEU A 149 4.74 16.85 1.13
N GLN A 150 3.65 17.64 1.05
CA GLN A 150 3.11 18.36 2.20
C GLN A 150 2.66 17.43 3.34
N GLY A 151 2.01 16.30 3.01
CA GLY A 151 1.58 15.32 4.01
C GLY A 151 2.77 14.73 4.78
N PHE A 152 3.82 14.30 4.06
CA PHE A 152 5.03 13.75 4.67
C PHE A 152 5.79 14.79 5.50
N LEU A 153 5.85 16.04 5.03
CA LEU A 153 6.46 17.14 5.78
C LEU A 153 5.72 17.40 7.10
N HIS A 154 4.38 17.32 7.08
CA HIS A 154 3.56 17.47 8.30
C HIS A 154 3.78 16.33 9.29
N VAL A 155 3.86 15.08 8.81
CA VAL A 155 4.18 13.92 9.64
C VAL A 155 5.57 14.06 10.28
N ALA A 156 6.57 14.51 9.52
CA ALA A 156 7.91 14.77 10.05
C ALA A 156 7.87 15.84 11.17
N PHE A 157 7.11 16.91 10.99
CA PHE A 157 6.94 17.93 12.03
C PHE A 157 6.32 17.37 13.32
N LEU A 158 5.25 16.57 13.21
CA LEU A 158 4.63 15.93 14.38
C LEU A 158 5.61 15.01 15.11
N ARG A 159 6.45 14.28 14.37
CA ARG A 159 7.50 13.43 14.95
C ARG A 159 8.60 14.26 15.63
N ASP A 160 9.02 15.39 15.04
CA ASP A 160 10.00 16.29 15.64
C ASP A 160 9.47 16.88 16.96
N LEU A 161 8.20 17.29 17.01
CA LEU A 161 7.56 17.76 18.24
C LEU A 161 7.50 16.67 19.33
N GLN A 162 7.12 15.45 18.95
CA GLN A 162 7.04 14.32 19.88
C GLN A 162 8.42 13.93 20.44
N ALA A 163 9.47 14.04 19.62
CA ALA A 163 10.84 13.71 20.00
C ALA A 163 11.60 14.88 20.67
N SER A 164 11.01 16.08 20.78
CA SER A 164 11.64 17.26 21.37
C SER A 164 11.12 17.55 22.80
N PRO A 165 11.96 18.07 23.70
CA PRO A 165 11.49 18.65 24.97
C PRO A 165 10.50 19.80 24.74
N GLN A 166 9.58 20.03 25.69
CA GLN A 166 8.54 21.07 25.58
C GLN A 166 9.12 22.47 25.32
N GLU A 167 10.27 22.78 25.91
CA GLU A 167 10.97 24.07 25.76
C GLU A 167 11.41 24.34 24.30
N GLU A 168 11.64 23.30 23.51
CA GLU A 168 12.08 23.43 22.11
C GLU A 168 10.91 23.51 21.12
N GLN A 169 9.69 23.14 21.52
CA GLN A 169 8.56 22.94 20.59
C GLN A 169 8.16 24.21 19.81
N GLU A 170 8.22 25.38 20.44
CA GLU A 170 7.95 26.66 19.77
C GLU A 170 8.97 26.96 18.66
N SER A 171 10.25 26.67 18.93
CA SER A 171 11.32 26.86 17.94
C SER A 171 11.17 25.91 16.75
N ARG A 172 10.77 24.65 16.99
CA ARG A 172 10.51 23.65 15.94
C ARG A 172 9.30 24.04 15.09
N THR A 173 8.24 24.51 15.72
CA THR A 173 7.04 25.01 15.03
C THR A 173 7.37 26.19 14.13
N THR A 174 8.17 27.13 14.63
CA THR A 174 8.64 28.29 13.84
C THR A 174 9.46 27.83 12.63
N ARG A 175 10.36 26.87 12.81
CA ARG A 175 11.17 26.30 11.73
C ARG A 175 10.32 25.64 10.65
N TYR A 176 9.34 24.81 11.04
CA TYR A 176 8.42 24.16 10.10
C TYR A 176 7.65 25.19 9.25
N LEU A 177 7.15 26.26 9.86
CA LEU A 177 6.41 27.32 9.16
C LEU A 177 7.25 28.13 8.16
N GLN A 178 8.58 28.09 8.28
CA GLN A 178 9.49 28.80 7.38
C GLN A 178 9.88 28.01 6.13
N ILE A 179 9.57 26.71 6.07
CA ILE A 179 9.89 25.84 4.93
C ILE A 179 9.03 26.24 3.73
N LYS A 180 9.66 26.66 2.64
CA LYS A 180 8.97 27.12 1.42
C LYS A 180 9.35 26.32 0.19
N THR A 181 10.54 25.72 0.20
CA THR A 181 11.08 25.02 -0.97
C THR A 181 11.14 23.52 -0.77
N ARG A 182 11.13 22.79 -1.89
CA ARG A 182 11.31 21.34 -1.93
C ARG A 182 12.60 20.90 -1.25
N LEU A 183 13.71 21.63 -1.46
CA LEU A 183 15.00 21.29 -0.87
C LEU A 183 14.97 21.42 0.66
N GLU A 184 14.43 22.52 1.19
CA GLU A 184 14.26 22.74 2.64
C GLU A 184 13.39 21.66 3.28
N ALA A 185 12.29 21.27 2.60
CA ALA A 185 11.41 20.21 3.09
C ALA A 185 12.15 18.86 3.19
N LEU A 186 12.93 18.49 2.18
CA LEU A 186 13.71 17.25 2.19
C LEU A 186 14.81 17.26 3.26
N GLN A 187 15.51 18.39 3.43
CA GLN A 187 16.52 18.55 4.47
C GLN A 187 15.93 18.41 5.87
N TYR A 188 14.79 19.08 6.12
CA TYR A 188 14.10 18.98 7.40
C TYR A 188 13.64 17.54 7.70
N MET A 189 13.05 16.86 6.71
CA MET A 189 12.61 15.47 6.87
C MET A 189 13.78 14.52 7.19
N GLU A 190 14.95 14.70 6.56
CA GLU A 190 16.13 13.87 6.84
C GLU A 190 16.70 14.13 8.24
N GLU A 191 16.73 15.39 8.69
CA GLU A 191 17.14 15.71 10.06
C GLU A 191 16.24 15.06 11.11
N VAL A 192 14.92 15.12 10.90
CA VAL A 192 13.96 14.45 11.81
C VAL A 192 14.16 12.94 11.78
N ARG A 193 14.38 12.35 10.60
CA ARG A 193 14.64 10.91 10.48
C ARG A 193 15.85 10.49 11.31
N GLN A 194 16.96 11.21 11.22
CA GLN A 194 18.19 10.93 11.99
C GLN A 194 17.99 11.11 13.51
N LYS A 195 17.11 12.03 13.92
CA LYS A 195 16.78 12.26 15.32
C LYS A 195 15.91 11.15 15.91
N VAL A 196 14.95 10.63 15.14
CA VAL A 196 13.98 9.61 15.59
C VAL A 196 14.53 8.19 15.46
N GLU A 197 15.34 7.93 14.44
CA GLU A 197 16.00 6.63 14.20
C GLU A 197 17.52 6.77 14.41
N PRO A 198 18.05 6.47 15.61
CA PRO A 198 19.50 6.44 15.79
C PRO A 198 20.14 5.38 14.88
N PRO A 199 21.39 5.58 14.44
CA PRO A 199 22.05 4.62 13.56
C PRO A 199 22.11 3.26 14.23
N LYS A 200 21.70 2.21 13.51
CA LYS A 200 21.91 0.82 13.94
C LYS A 200 23.41 0.63 14.17
N ALA A 201 23.79 0.32 15.41
CA ALA A 201 25.14 -0.12 15.71
C ALA A 201 25.47 -1.33 14.81
N GLN A 202 26.57 -1.23 14.07
CA GLN A 202 27.12 -2.34 13.27
C GLN A 202 27.58 -3.47 14.18
#